data_AF-A0A916HXP9-F1
#
_entry.id   AF-A0A916HXP9-F1
#
_cell.length_a   1.000
_cell.length_b   1.000
_cell.length_c   1.000
_cell.angle_alpha   90.00
_cell.angle_beta   90.00
_cell.angle_gamma   90.00
#
_symmetry.space_group_name_H-M   'P 1'
#
loop_
_entity.id
_entity.type
_entity.pdbx_description
1 polymer ?
#
loop_
_entity_poly.entity_id
_entity_poly.type
_entity_poly.pdbx_seq_one_letter_code
_entity_poly.pdbx_strand_id
1 'polypeptide(L)'
;MTTSNLFPAIIEASAFRNHDEYAWQKKDLQQVFDYCTEAAIAILGGEAWVVRRVEDCGPDEPTEPRHNLDPQRRNKGSVLGRSASHVIYGILPFRDGQTGVFSWNCQPRQNDQSWQEYAGVTVADTARIIEKSALESEVIEEHSAHVYYNLVFEYEDEASSEA
;
A
#
# COMPACT_ATOMS: atom_id res chain seq x y z
N MET A 1 -7.19 23.90 -10.30
CA MET A 1 -7.71 22.69 -9.64
C MET A 1 -6.91 22.53 -8.37
N THR A 2 -7.50 22.85 -7.22
CA THR A 2 -6.86 22.68 -5.91
C THR A 2 -6.79 21.18 -5.63
N THR A 3 -5.58 20.67 -5.44
CA THR A 3 -5.33 19.35 -4.85
C THR A 3 -6.18 19.28 -3.58
N SER A 4 -7.18 18.41 -3.58
CA SER A 4 -7.89 18.06 -2.36
C SER A 4 -6.85 17.46 -1.43
N ASN A 5 -6.54 18.13 -0.32
CA ASN A 5 -5.65 17.58 0.70
C ASN A 5 -6.43 16.46 1.40
N LEU A 6 -6.36 15.27 0.82
CA LEU A 6 -7.09 14.08 1.26
C LEU A 6 -6.79 13.76 2.75
N PHE A 7 -5.56 14.06 3.16
CA PHE A 7 -5.07 13.89 4.51
C PHE A 7 -4.56 15.21 5.11
N PRO A 8 -4.55 15.32 6.46
CA PRO A 8 -3.76 16.34 7.14
C PRO A 8 -2.30 16.30 6.67
N ALA A 9 -1.69 17.48 6.54
CA ALA A 9 -0.34 17.62 5.99
C ALA A 9 0.72 16.73 6.68
N ILE A 10 0.53 16.42 7.97
CA ILE A 10 1.44 15.55 8.73
C ILE A 10 1.37 14.08 8.27
N ILE A 11 0.18 13.58 7.92
CA ILE A 11 -0.02 12.22 7.41
C ILE A 11 0.42 12.13 5.95
N GLU A 12 0.17 13.18 5.17
CA GLU A 12 0.64 13.24 3.78
C GLU A 12 2.17 13.31 3.69
N ALA A 13 2.82 14.04 4.60
CA ALA A 13 4.27 14.20 4.61
C ALA A 13 5.06 12.89 4.87
N SER A 14 4.44 11.89 5.50
CA SER A 14 5.05 10.58 5.71
C SER A 14 4.72 9.58 4.60
N ALA A 15 3.81 9.92 3.68
CA ALA A 15 3.42 9.06 2.58
C ALA A 15 4.49 9.04 1.48
N PHE A 16 4.71 7.87 0.89
CA PHE A 16 5.17 7.79 -0.48
C PHE A 16 3.99 8.07 -1.42
N ARG A 17 4.19 8.96 -2.40
CA ARG A 17 3.18 9.34 -3.38
C ARG A 17 3.53 8.85 -4.77
N ASN A 18 2.58 8.17 -5.41
CA ASN A 18 2.64 7.76 -6.80
C ASN A 18 1.38 8.23 -7.52
N HIS A 19 1.46 9.28 -8.33
CA HIS A 19 0.31 9.94 -8.93
C HIS A 19 -0.72 10.36 -7.86
N ASP A 20 -1.90 9.74 -7.86
CA ASP A 20 -3.01 9.97 -6.94
C ASP A 20 -3.09 8.94 -5.81
N GLU A 21 -2.11 8.04 -5.73
CA GLU A 21 -2.04 6.99 -4.72
C GLU A 21 -1.04 7.36 -3.61
N TYR A 22 -1.39 6.96 -2.39
CA TYR A 22 -0.57 7.11 -1.20
C TYR A 22 -0.22 5.74 -0.64
N ALA A 23 1.02 5.58 -0.19
CA ALA A 23 1.46 4.39 0.52
C ALA A 23 2.34 4.77 1.71
N TRP A 24 2.21 4.05 2.81
CA TRP A 24 2.95 4.34 4.05
C TRP A 24 3.77 3.14 4.52
N GLN A 25 4.87 3.40 5.22
CA GLN A 25 5.56 2.34 5.95
C GLN A 25 4.74 1.94 7.18
N LYS A 26 4.90 0.71 7.64
CA LYS A 26 4.15 0.19 8.80
C LYS A 26 4.25 1.06 10.06
N LYS A 27 5.42 1.67 10.31
CA LYS A 27 5.63 2.58 11.46
C LYS A 27 4.72 3.82 11.41
N ASP A 28 4.27 4.23 10.23
CA ASP A 28 3.47 5.45 10.02
C ASP A 28 1.96 5.14 9.94
N LEU A 29 1.59 3.87 9.74
CA LEU A 29 0.19 3.44 9.56
C LEU A 29 -0.71 3.73 10.75
N GLN A 30 -0.18 3.73 11.98
CA GLN A 30 -1.03 4.01 13.15
C GLN A 30 -1.69 5.40 13.06
N GLN A 31 -0.95 6.41 12.61
CA GLN A 31 -1.49 7.76 12.45
C GLN A 31 -2.55 7.82 11.34
N VAL A 32 -2.37 7.03 10.27
CA VAL A 32 -3.36 6.89 9.19
C VAL A 32 -4.64 6.24 9.73
N PHE A 33 -4.52 5.16 10.51
CA PHE A 33 -5.63 4.43 11.09
C PHE A 33 -6.43 5.24 12.11
N ASP A 34 -5.73 5.99 12.96
CA ASP A 34 -6.36 6.89 13.93
C ASP A 34 -7.19 7.95 13.18
N TYR A 35 -6.61 8.59 12.16
CA TYR A 35 -7.31 9.58 11.35
C TYR A 35 -8.51 8.99 10.61
N CYS A 36 -8.37 7.83 9.95
CA CYS A 36 -9.49 7.20 9.26
C CYS A 36 -10.64 6.85 10.21
N THR A 37 -10.32 6.43 11.44
CA THR A 37 -11.34 6.12 12.46
C THR A 37 -12.06 7.39 12.91
N GLU A 38 -11.31 8.46 13.22
CA GLU A 38 -11.88 9.75 13.67
C GLU A 38 -12.70 10.45 12.58
N ALA A 39 -12.24 10.40 11.32
CA ALA A 39 -12.88 11.04 10.18
C ALA A 39 -13.93 10.16 9.48
N ALA A 40 -14.23 8.97 10.03
CA ALA A 40 -15.15 8.00 9.44
C ALA A 40 -14.81 7.63 7.97
N ILE A 41 -13.53 7.42 7.67
CA ILE A 41 -13.06 7.02 6.33
C ILE A 41 -12.87 5.50 6.33
N ALA A 42 -13.58 4.82 5.44
CA ALA A 42 -13.46 3.37 5.32
C ALA A 42 -12.22 2.99 4.50
N ILE A 43 -11.60 1.85 4.84
CA ILE A 43 -10.55 1.22 4.03
C ILE A 43 -11.17 0.07 3.26
N LEU A 44 -11.18 0.12 1.94
CA LEU A 44 -11.75 -0.94 1.10
C LEU A 44 -10.79 -2.10 0.87
N GLY A 45 -9.50 -1.84 1.04
CA GLY A 45 -8.44 -2.80 0.78
C GLY A 45 -7.11 -2.11 0.59
N GLY A 46 -6.20 -2.80 -0.07
CA GLY A 46 -4.89 -2.25 -0.37
C GLY A 46 -3.94 -3.28 -0.93
N GLU A 47 -2.71 -2.83 -1.16
CA GLU A 47 -1.61 -3.63 -1.63
C GLU A 47 -0.30 -3.19 -0.98
N ALA A 48 0.67 -4.11 -0.95
CA ALA A 48 2.02 -3.80 -0.49
C ALA A 48 2.98 -3.67 -1.67
N TRP A 49 3.83 -2.66 -1.59
CA TRP A 49 4.85 -2.34 -2.57
C TRP A 49 6.24 -2.35 -1.94
N VAL A 50 7.25 -2.59 -2.75
CA VAL A 50 8.63 -2.21 -2.43
C VAL A 50 8.94 -0.90 -3.15
N VAL A 51 9.32 0.13 -2.39
CA VAL A 51 9.68 1.44 -2.92
C VAL A 51 11.14 1.74 -2.61
N ARG A 52 11.95 1.80 -3.67
CA ARG A 52 13.40 2.07 -3.58
C ARG A 52 13.75 3.37 -4.26
N ARG A 53 14.83 4.02 -3.82
CA ARG A 53 15.39 5.13 -4.58
C ARG A 53 16.16 4.59 -5.77
N VAL A 54 16.13 5.33 -6.88
CA VAL A 54 16.89 4.96 -8.09
C VAL A 54 18.39 4.88 -7.81
N GLU A 55 18.91 5.68 -6.88
CA GLU A 55 20.33 5.66 -6.47
C GLU A 55 20.72 4.40 -5.69
N ASP A 56 19.75 3.78 -5.01
CA ASP A 56 19.95 2.53 -4.27
C ASP A 56 19.84 1.30 -5.19
N CYS A 57 19.38 1.50 -6.43
CA CYS A 57 19.24 0.44 -7.40
C CYS A 57 20.57 0.12 -8.09
N GLY A 58 20.89 -1.17 -8.22
CA GLY A 58 22.10 -1.61 -8.90
C GLY A 58 22.07 -1.36 -10.42
N PRO A 59 23.22 -1.29 -11.10
CA PRO A 59 23.27 -1.08 -12.57
C PRO A 59 22.59 -2.21 -13.37
N ASP A 60 22.45 -3.39 -12.77
CA ASP A 60 21.82 -4.57 -13.34
C ASP A 60 20.35 -4.77 -12.91
N GLU A 61 19.76 -3.78 -12.22
CA GLU A 61 18.38 -3.82 -11.76
C GLU A 61 17.43 -3.40 -12.89
N PRO A 62 16.32 -4.12 -13.11
CA PRO A 62 15.37 -3.76 -14.17
C PRO A 62 14.85 -2.33 -14.01
N THR A 63 15.09 -1.50 -15.02
CA THR A 63 14.67 -0.09 -15.03
C THR A 63 13.29 0.14 -15.65
N GLU A 64 12.67 -0.90 -16.21
CA GLU A 64 11.37 -0.85 -16.88
C GLU A 64 10.44 -1.98 -16.38
N PRO A 65 9.11 -1.79 -16.47
CA PRO A 65 8.12 -2.84 -16.19
C PRO A 65 8.43 -4.09 -17.01
N ARG A 66 8.67 -5.23 -16.35
CA ARG A 66 8.91 -6.50 -17.02
C ARG A 66 7.66 -7.37 -16.94
N HIS A 67 6.99 -7.52 -18.08
CA HIS A 67 5.85 -8.43 -18.20
C HIS A 67 6.26 -9.91 -18.23
N ASN A 68 7.54 -10.23 -18.43
CA ASN A 68 8.06 -11.59 -18.47
C ASN A 68 9.14 -11.81 -17.40
N LEU A 69 8.81 -12.63 -16.39
CA LEU A 69 9.74 -13.13 -15.39
C LEU A 69 10.74 -14.09 -16.08
N ASP A 70 11.97 -13.63 -16.32
CA ASP A 70 13.07 -14.52 -16.68
C ASP A 70 13.26 -15.57 -15.56
N PRO A 71 13.11 -16.88 -15.86
CA PRO A 71 13.25 -17.95 -14.86
C PRO A 71 14.59 -17.95 -14.13
N GLN A 72 15.65 -17.40 -14.74
CA GLN A 72 16.98 -17.31 -14.14
C GLN A 72 17.18 -16.06 -13.28
N ARG A 73 16.23 -15.10 -13.28
CA ARG A 73 16.28 -13.85 -12.51
C ARG A 73 15.03 -13.64 -11.64
N ARG A 74 14.39 -14.73 -11.19
CA ARG A 74 13.12 -14.73 -10.45
C ARG A 74 13.10 -13.86 -9.18
N ASN A 75 14.24 -13.48 -8.61
CA ASN A 75 14.29 -12.87 -7.28
C ASN A 75 14.30 -11.34 -7.24
N LYS A 76 14.07 -10.63 -8.36
CA LYS A 76 14.18 -9.15 -8.40
C LYS A 76 12.84 -8.38 -8.42
N GLY A 77 11.71 -9.06 -8.21
CA GLY A 77 10.38 -8.43 -8.30
C GLY A 77 10.03 -7.94 -9.71
N SER A 78 8.85 -7.31 -9.84
CA SER A 78 8.41 -6.66 -11.08
C SER A 78 8.04 -5.21 -10.79
N VAL A 79 8.56 -4.32 -11.63
CA VAL A 79 8.38 -2.87 -11.54
C VAL A 79 6.95 -2.52 -11.93
N LEU A 80 6.18 -1.95 -11.00
CA LEU A 80 4.89 -1.33 -11.26
C LEU A 80 5.03 0.06 -11.86
N GLY A 81 6.04 0.81 -11.43
CA GLY A 81 6.20 2.20 -11.83
C GLY A 81 7.59 2.74 -11.50
N ARG A 82 7.94 3.84 -12.15
CA ARG A 82 9.20 4.54 -11.94
C ARG A 82 8.97 6.05 -12.02
N SER A 83 9.54 6.76 -11.04
CA SER A 83 9.69 8.21 -11.08
C SER A 83 11.16 8.59 -11.28
N ALA A 84 11.45 9.89 -11.35
CA ALA A 84 12.83 10.38 -11.45
C ALA A 84 13.71 9.90 -10.27
N SER A 85 13.13 9.70 -9.09
CA SER A 85 13.87 9.37 -7.87
C SER A 85 13.55 8.01 -7.27
N HIS A 86 12.47 7.33 -7.67
CA HIS A 86 12.05 6.05 -7.09
C HIS A 86 11.66 4.99 -8.13
N VAL A 87 11.87 3.72 -7.76
CA VAL A 87 11.35 2.53 -8.44
C VAL A 87 10.36 1.85 -7.51
N ILE A 88 9.18 1.49 -8.04
CA ILE A 88 8.10 0.85 -7.31
C ILE A 88 7.96 -0.57 -7.83
N TYR A 89 8.02 -1.55 -6.95
CA TYR A 89 7.79 -2.96 -7.25
C TYR A 89 6.50 -3.43 -6.58
N GLY A 90 5.57 -3.99 -7.34
CA GLY A 90 4.31 -4.57 -6.83
C GLY A 90 4.35 -6.07 -6.67
N ILE A 91 5.32 -6.70 -7.31
CA ILE A 91 5.64 -8.11 -7.07
C ILE A 91 6.80 -8.14 -6.08
N LEU A 92 6.49 -8.56 -4.86
CA LEU A 92 7.39 -8.68 -3.72
C LEU A 92 8.26 -9.94 -3.87
N PRO A 93 9.59 -9.86 -3.69
CA PRO A 93 10.44 -11.03 -3.58
C PRO A 93 10.52 -11.51 -2.13
N PHE A 94 10.04 -12.73 -1.89
CA PHE A 94 10.00 -13.37 -0.59
C PHE A 94 11.30 -14.15 -0.30
N ARG A 95 11.60 -14.34 0.98
CA ARG A 95 12.79 -15.06 1.45
C ARG A 95 12.85 -16.52 1.03
N ASP A 96 11.71 -17.14 0.77
CA ASP A 96 11.62 -18.52 0.27
C ASP A 96 11.98 -18.64 -1.23
N GLY A 97 12.32 -17.53 -1.88
CA GLY A 97 12.65 -17.46 -3.31
C GLY A 97 11.44 -17.34 -4.23
N GLN A 98 10.23 -17.26 -3.68
CA GLN A 98 9.03 -16.95 -4.44
C GLN A 98 8.87 -15.44 -4.65
N THR A 99 8.03 -15.10 -5.62
CA THR A 99 7.59 -13.73 -5.85
C THR A 99 6.07 -13.68 -5.91
N GLY A 100 5.45 -12.65 -5.36
CA GLY A 100 4.00 -12.51 -5.40
C GLY A 100 3.52 -11.10 -5.09
N VAL A 101 2.26 -10.86 -5.39
CA VAL A 101 1.56 -9.65 -4.97
C VAL A 101 0.93 -9.92 -3.61
N PHE A 102 1.08 -8.99 -2.68
CA PHE A 102 0.29 -8.98 -1.45
C PHE A 102 -0.77 -7.90 -1.58
N SER A 103 -2.03 -8.33 -1.67
CA SER A 103 -3.20 -7.46 -1.74
C SER A 103 -4.32 -8.01 -0.85
N TRP A 104 -5.16 -7.14 -0.33
CA TRP A 104 -6.34 -7.54 0.45
C TRP A 104 -7.54 -6.66 0.12
N ASN A 105 -8.72 -7.17 0.45
CA ASN A 105 -9.98 -6.44 0.39
C ASN A 105 -10.71 -6.60 1.72
N CYS A 106 -11.35 -5.53 2.17
CA CYS A 106 -12.27 -5.56 3.28
C CYS A 106 -13.64 -6.07 2.81
N GLN A 107 -14.44 -6.58 3.75
CA GLN A 107 -15.80 -7.00 3.43
C GLN A 107 -16.67 -5.78 3.10
N PRO A 108 -17.66 -5.90 2.21
CA PRO A 108 -18.63 -4.82 1.97
C PRO A 108 -19.41 -4.47 3.24
N ARG A 109 -19.80 -3.20 3.36
CA ARG A 109 -20.67 -2.72 4.44
C ARG A 109 -22.00 -3.49 4.45
N GLN A 110 -22.46 -3.87 5.63
CA GLN A 110 -23.78 -4.48 5.79
C GLN A 110 -24.87 -3.40 5.86
N ASN A 111 -26.08 -3.70 5.42
CA ASN A 111 -27.17 -2.71 5.33
C ASN A 111 -27.55 -2.08 6.67
N ASP A 112 -27.40 -2.82 7.78
CA ASP A 112 -27.71 -2.40 9.14
C ASP A 112 -26.53 -1.77 9.89
N GLN A 113 -25.35 -1.72 9.26
CA GLN A 113 -24.13 -1.15 9.82
C GLN A 113 -24.03 0.34 9.51
N SER A 114 -23.82 1.18 10.53
CA SER A 114 -23.55 2.60 10.30
C SER A 114 -22.20 2.81 9.61
N TRP A 115 -22.02 3.96 8.95
CA TRP A 115 -20.77 4.27 8.26
C TRP A 115 -19.57 4.34 9.22
N GLN A 116 -19.74 4.97 10.39
CA GLN A 116 -18.73 5.04 11.44
C GLN A 116 -18.29 3.64 11.93
N GLU A 117 -19.25 2.73 12.14
CA GLU A 117 -18.95 1.34 12.52
C GLU A 117 -18.21 0.62 11.39
N TYR A 118 -18.59 0.84 10.14
CA TYR A 118 -17.94 0.25 8.98
C TYR A 118 -16.48 0.71 8.84
N ALA A 119 -16.25 2.02 8.92
CA ALA A 119 -14.91 2.61 8.91
C ALA A 119 -14.05 2.01 10.04
N GLY A 120 -14.56 1.96 11.27
CA GLY A 120 -13.85 1.37 12.40
C GLY A 120 -13.49 -0.12 12.20
N VAL A 121 -14.42 -0.91 11.65
CA VAL A 121 -14.18 -2.33 11.35
C VAL A 121 -13.12 -2.51 10.27
N THR A 122 -13.20 -1.76 9.18
CA THR A 122 -12.24 -1.88 8.06
C THR A 122 -10.83 -1.44 8.44
N VAL A 123 -10.69 -0.41 9.29
CA VAL A 123 -9.41 -0.01 9.89
C VAL A 123 -8.84 -1.13 10.74
N ALA A 124 -9.64 -1.69 11.66
CA ALA A 124 -9.20 -2.76 12.55
C ALA A 124 -8.82 -4.05 11.78
N ASP A 125 -9.57 -4.39 10.74
CA ASP A 125 -9.28 -5.52 9.86
C ASP A 125 -7.97 -5.32 9.09
N THR A 126 -7.78 -4.14 8.50
CA THR A 126 -6.56 -3.78 7.77
C THR A 126 -5.34 -3.85 8.68
N ALA A 127 -5.39 -3.25 9.88
CA ALA A 127 -4.32 -3.33 10.86
C ALA A 127 -3.96 -4.78 11.22
N ARG A 128 -4.97 -5.64 11.42
CA ARG A 128 -4.77 -7.07 11.72
C ARG A 128 -4.15 -7.83 10.57
N ILE A 129 -4.58 -7.58 9.33
CA ILE A 129 -4.04 -8.21 8.13
C ILE A 129 -2.56 -7.85 7.98
N ILE A 130 -2.24 -6.56 8.07
CA ILE A 130 -0.87 -6.07 7.95
C ILE A 130 0.01 -6.65 9.07
N GLU A 131 -0.45 -6.63 10.32
CA GLU A 131 0.31 -7.18 11.44
C GLU A 131 0.57 -8.67 11.28
N LYS A 132 -0.47 -9.44 10.93
CA LYS A 132 -0.36 -10.90 10.75
C LYS A 132 0.51 -11.28 9.55
N SER A 133 0.54 -10.44 8.51
CA SER A 133 1.31 -10.74 7.31
C SER A 133 2.82 -10.71 7.54
N ALA A 134 3.28 -9.86 8.48
CA ALA A 134 4.70 -9.67 8.80
C ALA A 134 5.60 -9.52 7.56
N LEU A 135 5.12 -8.80 6.54
CA LEU A 135 5.80 -8.71 5.23
C LEU A 135 7.25 -8.23 5.34
N GLU A 136 7.57 -7.34 6.28
CA GLU A 136 8.95 -6.88 6.48
C GLU A 136 9.90 -8.01 6.90
N SER A 137 9.41 -9.07 7.54
CA SER A 137 10.20 -10.27 7.81
C SER A 137 10.13 -11.31 6.69
N GLU A 138 9.07 -11.34 5.90
CA GLU A 138 8.89 -12.33 4.81
C GLU A 138 9.58 -11.93 3.50
N VAL A 139 9.72 -10.63 3.24
CA VAL A 139 10.44 -10.08 2.09
C VAL A 139 11.95 -10.19 2.32
N ILE A 140 12.72 -10.37 1.23
CA ILE A 140 14.19 -10.44 1.30
C ILE A 140 14.78 -9.21 2.02
N GLU A 141 15.91 -9.42 2.70
CA GLU A 141 16.54 -8.40 3.55
C GLU A 141 16.84 -7.09 2.82
N GLU A 142 17.19 -7.15 1.53
CA GLU A 142 17.43 -5.96 0.70
C GLU A 142 16.18 -5.07 0.57
N HIS A 143 14.98 -5.60 0.75
CA HIS A 143 13.72 -4.88 0.50
C HIS A 143 12.83 -4.74 1.75
N SER A 144 13.17 -5.39 2.86
CA SER A 144 12.37 -5.38 4.08
C SER A 144 12.11 -3.97 4.63
N ALA A 145 13.12 -3.10 4.59
CA ALA A 145 13.00 -1.70 5.02
C ALA A 145 12.27 -0.79 4.03
N HIS A 146 11.91 -1.33 2.86
CA HIS A 146 11.32 -0.61 1.74
C HIS A 146 9.89 -1.05 1.45
N VAL A 147 9.25 -1.78 2.37
CA VAL A 147 7.84 -2.16 2.25
C VAL A 147 6.94 -0.98 2.59
N TYR A 148 6.04 -0.64 1.67
CA TYR A 148 5.01 0.38 1.83
C TYR A 148 3.65 -0.25 1.58
N TYR A 149 2.63 0.22 2.28
CA TYR A 149 1.25 -0.24 2.17
C TYR A 149 0.42 0.86 1.52
N ASN A 150 0.00 0.62 0.29
CA ASN A 150 -1.02 1.41 -0.38
C ASN A 150 -2.39 1.00 0.16
N LEU A 151 -3.21 1.99 0.49
CA LEU A 151 -4.54 1.80 1.05
C LEU A 151 -5.56 2.42 0.10
N VAL A 152 -6.68 1.72 -0.10
CA VAL A 152 -7.82 2.20 -0.87
C VAL A 152 -8.87 2.70 0.10
N PHE A 153 -9.34 3.93 -0.08
CA PHE A 153 -10.25 4.61 0.84
C PHE A 153 -11.61 4.85 0.20
N GLU A 154 -12.64 4.97 1.04
CA GLU A 154 -13.99 5.39 0.65
C GLU A 154 -14.57 6.35 1.69
N TYR A 155 -15.34 7.32 1.21
CA TYR A 155 -16.03 8.34 2.02
C TYR A 155 -17.54 8.12 1.99
N GLU A 156 -18.23 8.52 3.07
CA GLU A 156 -19.69 8.35 3.20
C GLU A 156 -20.47 9.00 2.06
N ASP A 157 -20.05 10.21 1.67
CA ASP A 157 -20.69 11.01 0.61
C ASP A 157 -20.53 10.39 -0.78
N GLU A 158 -19.46 9.61 -1.01
CA GLU A 158 -19.20 8.94 -2.29
C GLU A 158 -20.05 7.67 -2.41
N ALA A 159 -20.12 6.88 -1.33
CA ALA A 159 -20.88 5.64 -1.28
C ALA A 159 -22.39 5.84 -1.49
N SER A 160 -22.92 7.01 -1.13
CA SER A 160 -24.34 7.34 -1.29
C SER A 160 -24.76 7.64 -2.73
N SER A 161 -23.79 7.84 -3.65
CA SER A 161 -24.06 8.18 -5.04
C SER A 161 -24.25 6.97 -5.97
N GLU A 162 -23.96 5.76 -5.48
CA GLU A 162 -24.04 4.50 -6.23
C GLU A 162 -25.24 3.61 -5.86
N ALA A 163 -26.08 4.04 -4.89
CA ALA A 163 -27.27 3.33 -4.42
C ALA A 163 -28.58 3.88 -5.03
#